data_AF-A0A9W8J5L4-F1
#
_entry.id   AF-A0A9W8J5L4-F1
#
_cell.length_a   1.000
_cell.length_b   1.000
_cell.length_c   1.000
_cell.angle_alpha   90.00
_cell.angle_beta   90.00
_cell.angle_gamma   90.00
#
_symmetry.space_group_name_H-M   'P 1'
#
loop_
_entity.id
_entity.type
_entity.pdbx_description
1 polymer ?
#
loop_
_entity_poly.entity_id
_entity_poly.type
_entity_poly.pdbx_seq_one_letter_code
_entity_poly.pdbx_strand_id
1 'polypeptide(L)'
;MDSPDHLKLVFQDFRDEIDANNDRRERLIKASRDITSLSKKTIFLLHRCVLEAESLDEKQVYVKAANKGYQKLKEVQSIYATLKSELEGDKFWQYERQVSPGLQEYIEALSFAYYLEHGSLIPFAEVQKSISDSSGNPVSPPQDDLTQHTLIRDAVFSSDSL
;
A
#
# COMPACT_ATOMS: atom_id res chain seq x y z
N MET A 1 18.70 -43.95 -9.76
CA MET A 1 18.03 -42.72 -9.30
C MET A 1 18.44 -41.48 -10.08
N ASP A 2 19.32 -41.56 -11.09
CA ASP A 2 19.62 -40.42 -11.97
C ASP A 2 19.41 -40.81 -13.44
N SER A 3 18.15 -40.77 -13.89
CA SER A 3 17.88 -40.79 -15.35
C SER A 3 17.95 -39.34 -15.85
N PRO A 4 18.61 -39.05 -16.99
CA PRO A 4 18.61 -37.72 -17.61
C PRO A 4 17.21 -37.11 -17.74
N ASP A 5 16.18 -37.94 -17.86
CA ASP A 5 14.79 -37.48 -17.97
C ASP A 5 14.18 -37.05 -16.64
N HIS A 6 14.59 -37.65 -15.51
CA HIS A 6 14.19 -37.17 -14.19
C HIS A 6 14.78 -35.79 -13.91
N LEU A 7 16.06 -35.59 -14.25
CA LEU A 7 16.72 -34.30 -14.09
C LEU A 7 16.05 -33.21 -14.94
N LYS A 8 15.69 -33.51 -16.20
CA LYS A 8 14.94 -32.57 -17.05
C LYS A 8 13.60 -32.16 -16.45
N LEU A 9 12.85 -33.10 -15.87
CA LEU A 9 11.57 -32.80 -15.22
C LEU A 9 11.76 -31.86 -14.03
N VAL A 10 12.73 -32.15 -13.17
CA VAL A 10 13.06 -31.28 -12.02
C VAL A 10 13.46 -29.87 -12.46
N PHE A 11 14.28 -29.73 -13.51
CA PHE A 11 14.63 -28.41 -14.05
C PHE A 11 13.45 -27.68 -14.72
N GLN A 12 12.48 -28.41 -15.27
CA GLN A 12 11.27 -27.81 -15.81
C GLN A 12 10.40 -27.25 -14.68
N ASP A 13 10.22 -28.01 -13.59
CA ASP A 13 9.48 -27.55 -12.41
C ASP A 13 10.12 -26.30 -11.80
N PHE A 14 11.45 -26.26 -11.66
CA PHE A 14 12.16 -25.06 -11.20
C PHE A 14 11.99 -23.86 -12.13
N ARG A 15 11.99 -24.08 -13.45
CA ARG A 15 11.74 -22.99 -14.41
C ARG A 15 10.35 -22.41 -14.20
N ASP A 16 9.34 -23.27 -14.14
CA ASP A 16 7.94 -22.86 -14.01
C ASP A 16 7.72 -22.08 -12.69
N GLU A 17 8.38 -22.49 -11.60
CA GLU A 17 8.35 -21.77 -10.32
C GLU A 17 9.03 -20.38 -10.41
N ILE A 18 10.22 -20.31 -11.02
CA ILE A 18 10.96 -19.05 -11.18
C ILE A 18 10.19 -18.07 -12.07
N ASP A 19 9.60 -18.55 -13.16
CA ASP A 19 8.82 -17.72 -14.08
C ASP A 19 7.56 -17.18 -13.39
N ALA A 20 6.83 -18.02 -12.64
CA ALA A 20 5.68 -17.58 -11.86
C ALA A 20 6.04 -16.53 -10.79
N ASN A 21 7.21 -16.68 -10.15
CA ASN A 21 7.74 -15.71 -9.19
C ASN A 21 8.12 -14.37 -9.87
N ASN A 22 8.77 -14.41 -11.02
CA ASN A 22 9.15 -13.22 -11.79
C ASN A 22 7.91 -12.46 -12.28
N ASP A 23 6.92 -13.16 -12.82
CA ASP A 23 5.67 -12.58 -13.28
C ASP A 23 4.91 -11.88 -12.15
N ARG A 24 4.86 -12.52 -10.97
CA ARG A 24 4.28 -11.93 -9.76
C ARG A 24 5.03 -10.65 -9.35
N ARG A 25 6.36 -10.71 -9.30
CA ARG A 25 7.20 -9.56 -8.98
C ARG A 25 6.96 -8.39 -9.93
N GLU A 26 6.82 -8.64 -11.23
CA GLU A 26 6.50 -7.60 -12.20
C GLU A 26 5.13 -6.98 -11.99
N ARG A 27 4.09 -7.79 -11.73
CA ARG A 27 2.75 -7.29 -11.43
C ARG A 27 2.77 -6.37 -10.21
N LEU A 28 3.48 -6.76 -9.15
CA LEU A 28 3.61 -5.95 -7.93
C LEU A 28 4.35 -4.63 -8.18
N ILE A 29 5.43 -4.64 -8.96
CA ILE A 29 6.16 -3.42 -9.33
C ILE A 29 5.26 -2.45 -10.13
N LYS A 30 4.50 -2.97 -11.10
CA LYS A 30 3.57 -2.17 -11.91
C LYS A 30 2.50 -1.52 -11.03
N ALA A 31 1.84 -2.32 -10.19
CA ALA A 31 0.82 -1.83 -9.28
C ALA A 31 1.36 -0.80 -8.27
N SER A 32 2.54 -1.04 -7.70
CA SER A 32 3.20 -0.11 -6.77
C SER A 32 3.45 1.26 -7.42
N ARG A 33 3.92 1.28 -8.67
CA ARG A 33 4.11 2.52 -9.44
C ARG A 33 2.80 3.26 -9.70
N ASP A 34 1.75 2.53 -10.05
CA ASP A 34 0.42 3.12 -10.29
C ASP A 34 -0.14 3.74 -9.01
N ILE A 35 -0.03 3.01 -7.89
CA ILE A 35 -0.42 3.49 -6.55
C ILE A 35 0.36 4.76 -6.19
N THR A 36 1.68 4.78 -6.36
CA THR A 36 2.49 5.99 -6.12
C THR A 36 2.01 7.16 -6.97
N SER A 37 1.77 6.94 -8.27
CA SER A 37 1.31 7.99 -9.19
C SER A 37 -0.04 8.59 -8.76
N LEU A 38 -1.00 7.72 -8.43
CA LEU A 38 -2.35 8.12 -8.00
C LEU A 38 -2.32 8.84 -6.64
N SER A 39 -1.51 8.36 -5.71
CA SER A 39 -1.37 8.95 -4.38
C SER A 39 -0.75 10.36 -4.46
N LYS A 40 0.31 10.55 -5.24
CA LYS A 40 0.90 11.87 -5.52
C LYS A 40 -0.10 12.84 -6.15
N LYS A 41 -0.83 12.38 -7.18
CA LYS A 41 -1.88 13.20 -7.81
C LYS A 41 -2.94 13.61 -6.79
N THR A 42 -3.26 12.75 -5.83
CA THR A 42 -4.19 13.06 -4.75
C THR A 42 -3.61 14.11 -3.81
N ILE A 43 -2.35 13.99 -3.39
CA ILE A 43 -1.65 14.98 -2.55
C ILE A 43 -1.66 16.36 -3.24
N PHE A 44 -1.28 16.44 -4.52
CA PHE A 44 -1.34 17.69 -5.28
C PHE A 44 -2.76 18.26 -5.40
N LEU A 45 -3.76 17.39 -5.60
CA LEU A 45 -5.17 17.81 -5.63
C LEU A 45 -5.59 18.43 -4.30
N LEU A 46 -5.20 17.83 -3.17
CA LEU A 46 -5.51 18.34 -1.83
C LEU A 46 -4.86 19.70 -1.59
N HIS A 47 -3.56 19.83 -1.87
CA HIS A 47 -2.87 21.13 -1.78
C HIS A 47 -3.55 22.20 -2.62
N ARG A 48 -3.89 21.88 -3.87
CA ARG A 48 -4.55 22.82 -4.76
C ARG A 48 -5.93 23.25 -4.25
N CYS A 49 -6.74 22.31 -3.76
CA CYS A 49 -8.05 22.63 -3.19
C CYS A 49 -7.96 23.56 -1.97
N VAL A 50 -6.90 23.43 -1.17
CA VAL A 50 -6.67 24.28 0.00
C VAL A 50 -6.14 25.66 -0.39
N LEU A 51 -5.18 25.72 -1.32
CA LEU A 51 -4.50 26.96 -1.72
C LEU A 51 -5.34 27.86 -2.64
N GLU A 52 -6.15 27.28 -3.52
CA GLU A 52 -6.98 28.03 -4.49
C GLU A 52 -8.38 28.36 -3.96
N ALA A 53 -8.66 28.08 -2.68
CA ALA A 53 -9.99 28.33 -2.13
C ALA A 53 -10.27 29.82 -1.92
N GLU A 54 -11.32 30.33 -2.56
CA GLU A 54 -11.79 31.72 -2.42
C GLU A 54 -12.73 31.92 -1.22
N SER A 55 -13.04 30.86 -0.47
CA SER A 55 -13.98 30.91 0.66
C SER A 55 -13.29 31.28 1.97
N LEU A 56 -13.93 32.14 2.76
CA LEU A 56 -13.49 32.50 4.11
C LEU A 56 -13.78 31.40 5.16
N ASP A 57 -14.57 30.37 4.81
CA ASP A 57 -14.84 29.24 5.70
C ASP A 57 -13.82 28.11 5.44
N GLU A 58 -12.67 28.21 6.10
CA GLU A 58 -11.57 27.25 6.01
C GLU A 58 -12.02 25.81 6.31
N LYS A 59 -12.92 25.64 7.28
CA LYS A 59 -13.41 24.30 7.66
C LYS A 59 -14.19 23.67 6.50
N GLN A 60 -15.07 24.42 5.84
CA GLN A 60 -15.78 23.91 4.66
C GLN A 60 -14.84 23.60 3.50
N VAL A 61 -13.80 24.42 3.30
CA VAL A 61 -12.77 24.17 2.27
C VAL A 61 -12.07 22.85 2.52
N TYR A 62 -11.61 22.61 3.75
CA TYR A 62 -10.85 21.42 4.09
C TYR A 62 -11.70 20.15 3.99
N VAL A 63 -12.94 20.17 4.49
CA VAL A 63 -13.86 19.04 4.35
C VAL A 63 -14.16 18.73 2.88
N LYS A 64 -14.33 19.75 2.03
CA LYS A 64 -14.52 19.55 0.58
C LYS A 64 -13.27 18.98 -0.10
N ALA A 65 -12.09 19.45 0.27
CA ALA A 65 -10.81 18.94 -0.22
C ALA A 65 -10.63 17.46 0.16
N ALA A 66 -10.81 17.13 1.45
CA ALA A 66 -10.73 15.77 1.97
C ALA A 66 -11.67 14.81 1.21
N ASN A 67 -12.94 15.20 1.03
CA ASN A 67 -13.92 14.42 0.27
C ASN A 67 -13.47 14.10 -1.16
N LYS A 68 -12.88 15.07 -1.87
CA LYS A 68 -12.29 14.84 -3.20
C LYS A 68 -11.09 13.89 -3.13
N GLY A 69 -10.26 14.03 -2.09
CA GLY A 69 -9.15 13.13 -1.80
C GLY A 69 -9.61 11.69 -1.65
N TYR A 70 -10.55 11.42 -0.75
CA TYR A 70 -11.09 10.08 -0.53
C TYR A 70 -11.69 9.47 -1.79
N GLN A 71 -12.40 10.26 -2.61
CA GLN A 71 -12.92 9.78 -3.88
C GLN A 71 -11.83 9.28 -4.82
N LYS A 72 -10.68 9.97 -4.86
CA LYS A 72 -9.51 9.53 -5.66
C LYS A 72 -8.81 8.32 -5.05
N LEU A 73 -8.73 8.25 -3.72
CA LEU A 73 -8.10 7.12 -3.02
C LEU A 73 -8.87 5.80 -3.18
N LYS A 74 -10.15 5.81 -3.56
CA LYS A 74 -10.89 4.58 -3.91
C LYS A 74 -10.23 3.80 -5.06
N GLU A 75 -9.60 4.49 -6.01
CA GLU A 75 -8.88 3.84 -7.10
C GLU A 75 -7.66 3.09 -6.57
N VAL A 76 -6.90 3.71 -5.66
CA VAL A 76 -5.76 3.06 -4.99
C VAL A 76 -6.21 1.85 -4.18
N GLN A 77 -7.30 1.98 -3.43
CA GLN A 77 -7.88 0.87 -2.65
C GLN A 77 -8.30 -0.30 -3.54
N SER A 78 -8.83 -0.01 -4.74
CA SER A 78 -9.17 -1.06 -5.70
C SER A 78 -7.94 -1.82 -6.21
N ILE A 79 -6.80 -1.13 -6.40
CA ILE A 79 -5.55 -1.79 -6.78
C ILE A 79 -5.07 -2.71 -5.65
N TYR A 80 -5.07 -2.23 -4.40
CA TYR A 80 -4.74 -3.08 -3.25
C TYR A 80 -5.62 -4.32 -3.13
N ALA A 81 -6.92 -4.19 -3.40
CA ALA A 81 -7.83 -5.33 -3.42
C ALA A 81 -7.43 -6.39 -4.45
N THR A 82 -6.92 -5.99 -5.62
CA THR A 82 -6.42 -6.94 -6.64
C THR A 82 -5.10 -7.60 -6.26
N LEU A 83 -4.26 -6.91 -5.48
CA LEU A 83 -2.96 -7.44 -5.02
C LEU A 83 -3.07 -8.44 -3.87
N LYS A 84 -4.24 -8.57 -3.24
CA LYS A 84 -4.43 -9.43 -2.04
C LYS A 84 -3.87 -10.83 -2.24
N SER A 85 -4.32 -11.55 -3.27
CA SER A 85 -3.87 -12.93 -3.54
C SER A 85 -2.38 -13.05 -3.88
N GLU A 86 -1.76 -11.94 -4.27
CA GLU A 86 -0.33 -11.89 -4.57
C GLU A 86 0.53 -11.75 -3.30
N LEU A 87 -0.06 -11.22 -2.22
CA LEU A 87 0.58 -10.85 -0.95
C LEU A 87 0.16 -11.71 0.26
N GLU A 88 -0.60 -12.79 0.05
CA GLU A 88 -1.06 -13.66 1.14
C GLU A 88 0.08 -14.45 1.83
N GLY A 89 0.03 -14.56 3.15
CA GLY A 89 1.00 -15.31 3.97
C GLY A 89 2.42 -14.72 3.91
N ASP A 90 3.42 -15.59 3.83
CA ASP A 90 4.84 -15.19 3.84
C ASP A 90 5.27 -14.39 2.60
N LYS A 91 4.41 -14.33 1.57
CA LYS A 91 4.67 -13.62 0.31
C LYS A 91 4.72 -12.10 0.50
N PHE A 92 4.01 -11.57 1.50
CA PHE A 92 4.08 -10.14 1.81
C PHE A 92 5.52 -9.71 2.07
N TRP A 93 6.23 -10.45 2.93
CA TRP A 93 7.62 -10.16 3.29
C TRP A 93 8.59 -10.31 2.12
N GLN A 94 8.32 -11.24 1.20
CA GLN A 94 9.14 -11.46 0.01
C GLN A 94 9.09 -10.28 -0.96
N TYR A 95 7.96 -9.56 -1.01
CA TYR A 95 7.75 -8.44 -1.95
C TYR A 95 7.58 -7.09 -1.27
N GLU A 96 7.85 -6.99 0.03
CA GLU A 96 7.75 -5.78 0.84
C GLU A 96 8.46 -4.60 0.15
N ARG A 97 9.71 -4.81 -0.30
CA ARG A 97 10.50 -3.79 -1.00
C ARG A 97 9.85 -3.26 -2.30
N GLN A 98 9.07 -4.08 -2.98
CA GLN A 98 8.41 -3.72 -4.23
C GLN A 98 7.16 -2.88 -3.96
N VAL A 99 6.43 -3.16 -2.86
CA VAL A 99 5.15 -2.51 -2.54
C VAL A 99 5.29 -1.31 -1.59
N SER A 100 6.34 -1.27 -0.75
CA SER A 100 6.57 -0.23 0.25
C SER A 100 6.50 1.20 -0.30
N PRO A 101 7.08 1.54 -1.48
CA PRO A 101 6.96 2.89 -2.03
C PRO A 101 5.52 3.32 -2.33
N GLY A 102 4.69 2.42 -2.88
CA GLY A 102 3.27 2.69 -3.13
C GLY A 102 2.50 2.84 -1.82
N LEU A 103 2.81 2.02 -0.81
CA LEU A 103 2.16 2.06 0.49
C LEU A 103 2.44 3.34 1.26
N GLN A 104 3.70 3.78 1.29
CA GLN A 104 4.09 5.03 1.95
C GLN A 104 3.35 6.24 1.36
N GLU A 105 3.34 6.36 0.04
CA GLU A 105 2.66 7.45 -0.66
C GLU A 105 1.15 7.42 -0.46
N TYR A 106 0.55 6.22 -0.43
CA TYR A 106 -0.87 6.07 -0.11
C TYR A 106 -1.19 6.52 1.32
N ILE A 107 -0.38 6.09 2.31
CA ILE A 107 -0.55 6.49 3.71
C ILE A 107 -0.41 8.00 3.86
N GLU A 108 0.56 8.62 3.17
CA GLU A 108 0.72 10.08 3.15
C GLU A 108 -0.53 10.78 2.61
N ALA A 109 -1.03 10.35 1.44
CA ALA A 109 -2.22 10.92 0.82
C ALA A 109 -3.48 10.76 1.69
N LEU A 110 -3.67 9.57 2.29
CA LEU A 110 -4.78 9.28 3.18
C LEU A 110 -4.71 10.09 4.47
N SER A 111 -3.51 10.17 5.07
CA SER A 111 -3.27 10.96 6.29
C SER A 111 -3.51 12.44 6.04
N PHE A 112 -3.11 12.96 4.88
CA PHE A 112 -3.35 14.36 4.53
C PHE A 112 -4.85 14.65 4.36
N ALA A 113 -5.59 13.79 3.65
CA ALA A 113 -7.05 13.93 3.53
C ALA A 113 -7.74 13.86 4.90
N TYR A 114 -7.33 12.91 5.75
CA TYR A 114 -7.87 12.75 7.10
C TYR A 114 -7.59 13.96 7.99
N TYR A 115 -6.37 14.50 7.93
CA TYR A 115 -5.99 15.68 8.69
C TYR A 115 -6.80 16.92 8.28
N LEU A 116 -7.07 17.11 6.99
CA LEU A 116 -7.90 18.21 6.52
C LEU A 116 -9.33 18.13 7.08
N GLU A 117 -9.91 16.93 7.17
CA GLU A 117 -11.26 16.75 7.70
C GLU A 117 -11.34 16.81 9.24
N HIS A 118 -10.39 16.19 9.94
CA HIS A 118 -10.48 15.92 11.38
C HIS A 118 -9.52 16.77 12.22
N GLY A 119 -8.53 17.43 11.62
CA GLY A 119 -7.48 18.15 12.34
C GLY A 119 -6.59 17.26 13.21
N SER A 120 -6.52 15.96 12.89
CA SER A 120 -5.75 14.97 13.66
C SER A 120 -5.11 13.93 12.74
N LEU A 121 -4.19 13.12 13.26
CA LEU A 121 -3.58 12.02 12.52
C LEU A 121 -4.55 10.84 12.44
N ILE A 122 -4.58 10.17 11.28
CA ILE A 122 -5.38 8.96 11.10
C ILE A 122 -4.87 7.81 12.01
N PRO A 123 -5.75 7.11 12.75
CA PRO A 123 -5.35 5.95 13.53
C PRO A 123 -4.86 4.80 12.65
N PHE A 124 -3.86 4.05 13.13
CA PHE A 124 -3.33 2.87 12.42
C PHE A 124 -4.41 1.86 12.03
N ALA A 125 -5.38 1.62 12.89
CA ALA A 125 -6.49 0.71 12.61
C ALA A 125 -7.36 1.16 11.42
N GLU A 126 -7.55 2.47 11.25
CA GLU A 126 -8.29 3.02 10.10
C GLU A 126 -7.47 2.93 8.81
N VAL A 127 -6.14 3.13 8.90
CA VAL A 127 -5.24 2.87 7.76
C VAL A 127 -5.33 1.40 7.34
N GLN A 128 -5.22 0.46 8.28
CA GLN A 128 -5.32 -0.96 7.98
C GLN A 128 -6.67 -1.29 7.33
N LYS A 129 -7.77 -0.82 7.93
CA LYS A 129 -9.13 -1.03 7.41
C LYS A 129 -9.31 -0.47 5.99
N SER A 130 -8.67 0.65 5.68
CA SER A 130 -8.76 1.29 4.36
C SER A 130 -8.17 0.45 3.22
N ILE A 131 -7.28 -0.49 3.55
CA ILE A 131 -6.65 -1.45 2.62
C ILE A 131 -7.02 -2.91 2.96
N SER A 132 -7.98 -3.11 3.87
CA SER A 132 -8.53 -4.42 4.24
C SER A 132 -9.71 -4.80 3.34
N ASP A 133 -10.06 -6.09 3.29
CA ASP A 133 -11.21 -6.55 2.53
C ASP A 133 -12.57 -6.24 3.22
N SER A 134 -13.68 -6.57 2.53
CA SER A 134 -15.05 -6.52 3.05
C SER A 134 -15.32 -7.44 4.25
N SER A 135 -14.36 -8.29 4.63
CA SER A 135 -14.40 -9.18 5.78
C SER A 135 -13.63 -8.60 6.98
N GLY A 136 -12.99 -7.44 6.83
CA GLY A 136 -12.21 -6.77 7.88
C GLY A 136 -10.83 -7.35 8.12
N ASN A 137 -10.34 -8.23 7.23
CA ASN A 137 -9.00 -8.81 7.39
C ASN A 137 -7.95 -7.89 6.75
N PRO A 138 -6.94 -7.45 7.51
CA PRO A 138 -5.91 -6.57 6.99
C PRO A 138 -5.07 -7.28 5.94
N VAL A 139 -4.75 -6.56 4.85
CA VAL A 139 -3.62 -6.88 3.97
C VAL A 139 -2.36 -6.53 4.78
N SER A 140 -2.07 -7.36 5.76
CA SER A 140 -0.94 -7.25 6.66
C SER A 140 -0.48 -8.68 6.98
N PRO A 141 0.81 -8.86 7.29
CA PRO A 141 1.32 -10.14 7.73
C PRO A 141 0.53 -10.61 8.98
N PRO A 142 0.43 -11.94 9.21
CA PRO A 142 -0.14 -12.48 10.43
C PRO A 142 0.48 -11.80 11.65
N GLN A 143 -0.36 -11.34 12.59
CA GLN A 143 0.06 -10.53 13.74
C GLN A 143 1.13 -11.19 14.64
N ASP A 144 1.34 -12.50 14.50
CA ASP A 144 2.26 -13.29 15.31
C ASP A 144 3.75 -13.14 14.93
N ASP A 145 4.10 -12.43 13.84
CA ASP A 145 5.49 -12.36 13.36
C ASP A 145 6.14 -10.96 13.40
N LEU A 146 5.49 -9.99 14.06
CA LEU A 146 6.03 -8.64 14.26
C LEU A 146 7.28 -8.58 15.17
N THR A 147 7.67 -9.71 15.77
CA THR A 147 8.88 -9.82 16.59
C THR A 147 10.17 -10.04 15.80
N GLN A 148 10.13 -10.38 14.50
CA GLN A 148 11.35 -10.80 13.78
C GLN A 148 11.88 -9.82 12.72
N HIS A 149 11.07 -8.89 12.20
CA HIS A 149 11.52 -7.97 11.14
C HIS A 149 11.40 -6.48 11.54
N THR A 150 12.49 -5.96 12.10
CA THR A 150 12.71 -4.60 12.60
C THR A 150 12.53 -3.47 11.55
N LEU A 151 12.45 -3.79 10.26
CA LEU A 151 12.62 -2.79 9.20
C LEU A 151 11.39 -1.88 8.97
N ILE A 152 10.16 -2.33 9.27
CA ILE A 152 8.97 -1.44 9.24
C ILE A 152 8.81 -0.69 10.56
N ARG A 153 9.31 -1.24 11.68
CA ARG A 153 9.40 -0.50 12.94
C ARG A 153 10.30 0.73 12.75
N ASP A 154 11.40 0.61 12.04
CA ASP A 154 12.34 1.73 11.85
C ASP A 154 11.89 2.72 10.77
N ALA A 155 11.21 2.27 9.71
CA ALA A 155 10.70 3.18 8.66
C ALA A 155 9.48 4.01 9.09
N VAL A 156 8.68 3.51 10.05
CA VAL A 156 7.45 4.19 10.53
C VAL A 156 7.62 4.81 11.92
N PHE A 157 8.54 4.32 12.77
CA PHE A 157 8.68 4.76 14.16
C PHE A 157 10.05 5.35 14.53
N SER A 158 10.93 5.68 13.58
CA SER A 158 12.23 6.31 13.90
C SER A 158 12.17 7.84 14.16
N SER A 159 11.03 8.39 14.60
CA SER A 159 10.95 9.77 15.12
C SER A 159 10.56 9.87 16.60
N ASP A 160 10.54 8.76 17.34
CA ASP A 160 10.47 8.82 18.81
C ASP A 160 11.87 8.60 19.41
N SER A 161 12.73 9.61 19.26
CA SER A 161 13.85 9.90 20.17
C SER A 161 14.40 11.30 19.90
N LEU A 162 14.13 12.18 20.87
CA LEU A 162 14.45 13.62 21.00
C LEU A 162 13.42 14.61 20.48
#